data_AF-A0A4R6SWY7-F1
#
_entry.id   AF-A0A4R6SWY7-F1
#
_cell.length_a   1.000
_cell.length_b   1.000
_cell.length_c   1.000
_cell.angle_alpha   90.00
_cell.angle_beta   90.00
_cell.angle_gamma   90.00
#
_symmetry.space_group_name_H-M   'P 1'
#
loop_
_entity.id
_entity.type
_entity.pdbx_description
1 polymer ?
#
loop_
_entity_poly.entity_id
_entity_poly.type
_entity_poly.pdbx_seq_one_letter_code
_entity_poly.pdbx_strand_id
1 'polypeptide(L)'
;MEPKAHRLRRAVVSSVIQTTCKQFCLYLYMEMSLEKYKGIHPGLILERELKKRKLKKRPFALSLPEYPQTINDITKGKRNLTPEVSLKIDRALGIEEGTMYLLQAYHAIRVEQFKAQIKRRPDLSIFRKALFWDTDVSKLDWERQYKSIIKRIFERGDSREKQAILDFYGKDKVKEVVGSSSVDGNLAIFTQNK
;
A
#
# COMPACT_ATOMS: atom_id res chain seq x y z
N MET A 1 29.96 10.16 52.69
CA MET A 1 30.53 10.75 51.45
C MET A 1 30.51 9.68 50.37
N GLU A 2 29.58 9.73 49.41
CA GLU A 2 29.63 8.81 48.27
C GLU A 2 30.84 9.15 47.37
N PRO A 3 31.60 8.15 46.89
CA PRO A 3 32.77 8.38 46.06
C PRO A 3 32.36 8.94 44.68
N LYS A 4 33.01 10.05 44.26
CA LYS A 4 32.75 10.79 43.01
C LYS A 4 32.67 9.90 41.75
N ALA A 5 33.38 8.76 41.74
CA ALA A 5 33.38 7.78 40.65
C ALA A 5 32.04 7.07 40.42
N HIS A 6 31.25 6.80 41.48
CA HIS A 6 29.96 6.09 41.37
C HIS A 6 28.87 7.00 40.78
N ARG A 7 28.95 8.31 41.07
CA ARG A 7 28.01 9.33 40.57
C ARG A 7 28.18 9.60 39.07
N LEU A 8 29.43 9.58 38.58
CA LEU A 8 29.75 9.70 37.16
C LEU A 8 29.26 8.51 36.34
N ARG A 9 29.40 7.27 36.85
CA ARG A 9 28.90 6.07 36.16
C ARG A 9 27.37 6.05 36.02
N ARG A 10 26.63 6.45 37.06
CA ARG A 10 25.15 6.56 36.99
C ARG A 10 24.69 7.62 35.99
N ALA A 11 25.36 8.77 35.92
CA ALA A 11 25.02 9.83 34.97
C ALA A 11 25.27 9.41 33.51
N VAL A 12 26.38 8.72 33.24
CA VAL A 12 26.71 8.18 31.90
C VAL A 12 25.74 7.07 31.49
N VAL A 13 25.39 6.16 32.41
CA VAL A 13 24.39 5.11 32.12
C VAL A 13 23.01 5.71 31.87
N SER A 14 22.59 6.71 32.65
CA SER A 14 21.32 7.42 32.45
C SER A 14 21.28 8.20 31.13
N SER A 15 22.37 8.85 30.72
CA SER A 15 22.43 9.58 29.44
C SER A 15 22.48 8.62 28.24
N VAL A 16 23.19 7.49 28.35
CA VAL A 16 23.21 6.44 27.32
C VAL A 16 21.83 5.79 27.16
N ILE A 17 21.15 5.43 28.26
CA ILE A 17 19.78 4.87 28.24
C ILE A 17 18.78 5.87 27.65
N GLN A 18 18.92 7.16 27.99
CA GLN A 18 18.04 8.20 27.45
C GLN A 18 18.30 8.47 25.97
N THR A 19 19.51 8.25 25.48
CA THR A 19 19.87 8.37 24.06
C THR A 19 19.40 7.15 23.26
N THR A 20 19.57 5.93 23.78
CA THR A 20 19.08 4.71 23.12
C THR A 20 17.55 4.63 23.11
N CYS A 21 16.86 5.08 24.16
CA CYS A 21 15.40 5.12 24.20
C CYS A 21 14.83 6.17 23.21
N LYS A 22 15.50 7.32 23.04
CA LYS A 22 15.16 8.29 21.99
C LYS A 22 15.42 7.73 20.58
N GLN A 23 16.56 7.07 20.37
CA GLN A 23 16.90 6.43 19.10
C GLN A 23 15.89 5.33 18.73
N PHE A 24 15.48 4.49 19.68
CA PHE A 24 14.48 3.45 19.49
C PHE A 24 13.09 4.02 19.21
N CYS A 25 12.71 5.11 19.88
CA CYS A 25 11.44 5.80 19.65
C CYS A 25 11.38 6.50 18.28
N LEU A 26 12.51 7.08 17.82
CA LEU A 26 12.64 7.62 16.46
C LEU A 26 12.54 6.51 15.40
N TYR A 27 13.21 5.37 15.63
CA TYR A 27 13.13 4.21 14.75
C TYR A 27 11.69 3.68 14.61
N LEU A 28 10.96 3.56 15.72
CA LEU A 28 9.54 3.15 15.72
C LEU A 28 8.64 4.15 14.97
N TYR A 29 8.85 5.45 15.16
CA TYR A 29 8.09 6.48 14.44
C TYR A 29 8.37 6.47 12.93
N MET A 30 9.62 6.19 12.55
CA MET A 30 10.04 6.04 11.16
C MET A 30 9.41 4.81 10.48
N GLU A 31 9.44 3.63 11.12
CA GLU A 31 8.79 2.43 10.58
C GLU A 31 7.27 2.62 10.42
N MET A 32 6.60 3.21 11.40
CA MET A 32 5.16 3.48 11.33
C MET A 32 4.77 4.40 10.19
N SER A 33 5.62 5.37 9.86
CA SER A 33 5.39 6.27 8.72
C SER A 33 5.54 5.54 7.39
N LEU A 34 6.57 4.69 7.25
CA LEU A 34 6.86 3.93 6.04
C LEU A 34 5.73 2.94 5.72
N GLU A 35 5.20 2.24 6.72
CA GLU A 35 4.10 1.28 6.59
C GLU A 35 2.91 1.84 5.78
N LYS A 36 2.50 3.07 6.10
CA LYS A 36 1.37 3.74 5.44
C LYS A 36 1.57 3.94 3.95
N TYR A 37 2.82 4.08 3.52
CA TYR A 37 3.19 4.39 2.15
C TYR A 37 3.69 3.17 1.36
N LYS A 38 3.84 2.01 2.01
CA LYS A 38 4.28 0.76 1.36
C LYS A 38 3.38 0.43 0.16
N GLY A 39 4.02 0.29 -1.00
CA GLY A 39 3.34 -0.07 -2.24
C GLY A 39 2.77 1.11 -3.03
N ILE A 40 2.93 2.35 -2.58
CA ILE A 40 2.64 3.55 -3.38
C ILE A 40 3.92 3.97 -4.10
N HIS A 41 3.80 4.37 -5.37
CA HIS A 41 4.97 4.85 -6.12
C HIS A 41 5.61 6.04 -5.38
N PRO A 42 6.92 6.00 -5.07
CA PRO A 42 7.58 7.05 -4.26
C PRO A 42 7.51 8.44 -4.88
N GLY A 43 7.49 8.54 -6.20
CA GLY A 43 7.25 9.81 -6.88
C GLY A 43 5.90 10.49 -6.55
N LEU A 44 4.82 9.72 -6.30
CA LEU A 44 3.53 10.30 -5.88
C LEU A 44 3.59 10.85 -4.46
N ILE A 45 4.40 10.21 -3.61
CA ILE A 45 4.67 10.66 -2.25
C ILE A 45 5.48 11.95 -2.30
N LEU A 46 6.53 11.99 -3.13
CA LEU A 46 7.32 13.19 -3.37
C LEU A 46 6.46 14.36 -3.84
N GLU A 47 5.54 14.13 -4.78
CA GLU A 47 4.61 15.16 -5.25
C GLU A 47 3.81 15.78 -4.10
N ARG A 48 3.33 14.93 -3.19
CA ARG A 48 2.57 15.38 -2.01
C ARG A 48 3.45 16.15 -1.04
N GLU A 49 4.67 15.69 -0.79
CA GLU A 49 5.61 16.36 0.10
C GLU A 49 6.04 17.73 -0.42
N LEU A 50 6.32 17.84 -1.73
CA LEU A 50 6.64 19.13 -2.37
C LEU A 50 5.46 20.10 -2.24
N LYS A 51 4.23 19.66 -2.49
CA LYS A 51 3.02 20.48 -2.31
C LYS A 51 2.84 20.93 -0.87
N LYS A 52 3.00 20.03 0.10
CA LYS A 52 2.88 20.33 1.54
C LYS A 52 3.90 21.39 1.98
N ARG A 53 5.12 21.32 1.44
CA ARG A 53 6.21 22.27 1.71
C ARG A 53 6.17 23.53 0.84
N LYS A 54 5.16 23.66 -0.03
CA LYS A 54 5.01 24.77 -1.00
C LYS A 54 6.22 24.91 -1.93
N LEU A 55 6.91 23.81 -2.22
CA LEU A 55 8.07 23.77 -3.11
C LEU A 55 7.62 23.55 -4.55
N LYS A 56 8.15 24.37 -5.47
CA LYS A 56 7.94 24.18 -6.91
C LYS A 56 8.92 23.12 -7.42
N LYS A 57 8.43 22.21 -8.29
CA LYS A 57 9.22 21.07 -8.81
C LYS A 57 10.48 21.49 -9.56
N ARG A 58 10.39 22.53 -10.39
CA ARG A 58 11.52 22.98 -11.22
C ARG A 58 12.67 23.55 -10.37
N PRO A 59 12.43 24.52 -9.45
CA PRO A 59 13.47 24.95 -8.51
C PRO A 59 14.03 23.81 -7.66
N PHE A 60 13.16 22.89 -7.21
CA PHE A 60 13.59 21.71 -6.46
C PHE A 60 14.54 20.82 -7.27
N ALA A 61 14.20 20.51 -8.53
CA ALA A 61 15.06 19.71 -9.40
C ALA A 61 16.44 20.35 -9.62
N LEU A 62 16.48 21.66 -9.85
CA LEU A 62 17.72 22.42 -10.02
C LEU A 62 18.60 22.42 -8.76
N SER A 63 17.99 22.30 -7.57
CA SER A 63 18.73 22.15 -6.31
C SER A 63 19.34 20.76 -6.11
N LEU A 64 18.88 19.75 -6.86
CA LEU A 64 19.34 18.35 -6.81
C LEU A 64 20.36 17.99 -7.89
N PRO A 65 20.97 18.98 -8.54
CA PRO A 65 21.55 18.83 -9.88
C PRO A 65 20.82 17.88 -10.86
N GLU A 66 19.47 17.84 -10.85
CA GLU A 66 18.68 16.96 -11.72
C GLU A 66 17.88 17.75 -12.76
N TYR A 67 17.64 17.13 -13.92
CA TYR A 67 16.79 17.74 -14.93
C TYR A 67 15.34 17.86 -14.42
N PRO A 68 14.66 19.01 -14.61
CA PRO A 68 13.26 19.18 -14.21
C PRO A 68 12.31 18.15 -14.81
N GLN A 69 12.62 17.64 -16.01
CA GLN A 69 11.86 16.57 -16.65
C GLN A 69 11.95 15.26 -15.86
N THR A 70 13.13 14.89 -15.37
CA THR A 70 13.35 13.70 -14.53
C THR A 70 12.45 13.75 -13.30
N ILE A 71 12.49 14.86 -12.54
CA ILE A 71 11.65 15.03 -11.35
C ILE A 71 10.17 15.05 -11.73
N ASN A 72 9.78 15.70 -12.84
CA ASN A 72 8.39 15.70 -13.29
C ASN A 72 7.88 14.28 -13.59
N ASP A 73 8.66 13.47 -14.30
CA ASP A 73 8.24 12.12 -14.70
C ASP A 73 8.24 11.15 -13.51
N ILE A 74 9.18 11.32 -12.57
CA ILE A 74 9.16 10.64 -11.27
C ILE A 74 7.88 11.02 -10.51
N THR A 75 7.57 12.31 -10.35
CA THR A 75 6.39 12.76 -9.59
C THR A 75 5.06 12.29 -10.17
N LYS A 76 5.02 11.98 -11.46
CA LYS A 76 3.86 11.41 -12.17
C LYS A 76 3.81 9.89 -12.12
N GLY A 77 4.79 9.23 -11.52
CA GLY A 77 4.89 7.76 -11.49
C GLY A 77 5.23 7.13 -12.84
N LYS A 78 5.69 7.93 -13.82
CA LYS A 78 6.09 7.43 -15.14
C LYS A 78 7.51 6.85 -15.15
N ARG A 79 8.35 7.32 -14.22
CA ARG A 79 9.74 6.93 -14.07
C ARG A 79 10.01 6.47 -12.64
N ASN A 80 10.71 5.35 -12.52
CA ASN A 80 11.20 4.83 -11.23
C ASN A 80 12.34 5.70 -10.69
N LEU A 81 12.47 5.74 -9.36
CA LEU A 81 13.63 6.34 -8.72
C LEU A 81 14.87 5.45 -8.84
N THR A 82 16.00 6.05 -9.20
CA THR A 82 17.33 5.43 -9.08
C THR A 82 17.87 5.66 -7.68
N PRO A 83 18.78 4.79 -7.17
CA PRO A 83 19.42 4.99 -5.87
C PRO A 83 20.03 6.38 -5.70
N GLU A 84 20.73 6.86 -6.74
CA GLU A 84 21.36 8.17 -6.75
C GLU A 84 20.35 9.32 -6.55
N VAL A 85 19.27 9.32 -7.35
CA VAL A 85 18.25 10.37 -7.29
C VAL A 85 17.49 10.30 -5.96
N SER A 86 17.22 9.10 -5.42
CA SER A 86 16.59 8.96 -4.10
C SER A 86 17.44 9.55 -2.99
N LEU A 87 18.75 9.28 -2.96
CA LEU A 87 19.63 9.83 -1.91
C LEU A 87 19.69 11.36 -1.98
N LYS A 88 19.76 11.92 -3.19
CA LYS A 88 19.71 13.38 -3.41
C LYS A 88 18.41 13.98 -2.86
N ILE A 89 17.27 13.34 -3.14
CA ILE A 89 15.95 13.77 -2.66
C ILE A 89 15.85 13.67 -1.13
N ASP A 90 16.30 12.55 -0.56
CA ASP A 90 16.22 12.30 0.88
C ASP A 90 16.96 13.40 1.65
N ARG A 91 18.18 13.72 1.22
CA ARG A 91 18.98 14.82 1.77
C ARG A 91 18.28 16.17 1.66
N ALA A 92 17.74 16.51 0.48
CA ALA A 92 17.08 17.79 0.25
C ALA A 92 15.77 17.94 1.04
N LEU A 93 15.09 16.84 1.34
CA LEU A 93 13.87 16.84 2.16
C LEU A 93 14.16 16.74 3.67
N GLY A 94 15.42 16.46 4.05
CA GLY A 94 15.83 16.24 5.44
C GLY A 94 15.21 14.97 6.03
N ILE A 95 15.05 13.92 5.22
CA ILE A 95 14.60 12.60 5.65
C ILE A 95 15.78 11.61 5.63
N GLU A 96 15.62 10.46 6.28
CA GLU A 96 16.68 9.44 6.32
C GLU A 96 17.05 8.97 4.91
N GLU A 97 18.35 8.91 4.66
CA GLU A 97 18.88 8.44 3.37
C GLU A 97 18.47 6.99 3.10
N GLY A 98 17.92 6.75 1.90
CA GLY A 98 17.44 5.44 1.48
C GLY A 98 15.94 5.26 1.66
N THR A 99 15.25 6.15 2.38
CA THR A 99 13.79 6.11 2.58
C THR A 99 13.04 6.02 1.26
N MET A 100 13.35 6.91 0.31
CA MET A 100 12.67 6.96 -0.98
C MET A 100 12.97 5.73 -1.85
N TYR A 101 14.17 5.16 -1.73
CA TYR A 101 14.53 3.94 -2.48
C TYR A 101 13.88 2.70 -1.89
N LEU A 102 13.77 2.62 -0.56
CA LEU A 102 13.06 1.54 0.11
C LEU A 102 11.57 1.52 -0.29
N LEU A 103 10.95 2.71 -0.39
CA LEU A 103 9.59 2.85 -0.92
C LEU A 103 9.49 2.39 -2.38
N GLN A 104 10.49 2.68 -3.22
CA GLN A 104 10.58 2.17 -4.59
C GLN A 104 10.61 0.64 -4.62
N ALA A 105 11.39 0.02 -3.74
CA ALA A 105 11.47 -1.44 -3.62
C ALA A 105 10.13 -2.05 -3.21
N TYR A 106 9.47 -1.50 -2.18
CA TYR A 106 8.13 -1.96 -1.78
C TYR A 106 7.09 -1.79 -2.89
N HIS A 107 7.14 -0.68 -3.63
CA HIS A 107 6.29 -0.47 -4.79
C HIS A 107 6.55 -1.52 -5.88
N ALA A 108 7.80 -1.81 -6.20
CA ALA A 108 8.16 -2.83 -7.18
C ALA A 108 7.65 -4.22 -6.78
N ILE A 109 7.84 -4.61 -5.51
CA ILE A 109 7.31 -5.87 -4.96
C ILE A 109 5.80 -5.92 -5.12
N ARG A 110 5.09 -4.85 -4.77
CA ARG A 110 3.62 -4.80 -4.89
C ARG A 110 3.16 -4.93 -6.34
N VAL A 111 3.83 -4.27 -7.28
CA VAL A 111 3.50 -4.38 -8.71
C VAL A 111 3.63 -5.82 -9.19
N GLU A 112 4.70 -6.52 -8.81
CA GLU A 112 4.89 -7.93 -9.18
C GLU A 112 3.86 -8.85 -8.51
N GLN A 113 3.58 -8.64 -7.23
CA GLN A 113 2.51 -9.36 -6.53
C GLN A 113 1.15 -9.15 -7.21
N PHE A 114 0.86 -7.94 -7.67
CA PHE A 114 -0.38 -7.61 -8.36
C PHE A 114 -0.46 -8.29 -9.74
N LYS A 115 0.64 -8.32 -10.51
CA LYS A 115 0.71 -9.07 -11.78
C LYS A 115 0.45 -10.56 -11.59
N ALA A 116 1.01 -11.15 -10.52
CA ALA A 116 0.76 -12.54 -10.18
C ALA A 116 -0.71 -12.78 -9.79
N GLN A 117 -1.31 -11.85 -9.05
CA GLN A 117 -2.72 -11.92 -8.63
C GLN A 117 -3.71 -11.71 -9.79
N ILE A 118 -3.41 -10.87 -10.79
CA ILE A 118 -4.27 -10.75 -11.98
C ILE A 118 -4.46 -12.11 -12.68
N LYS A 119 -3.50 -13.03 -12.57
CA LYS A 119 -3.66 -14.40 -13.08
C LYS A 119 -4.64 -15.24 -12.25
N ARG A 120 -4.81 -14.92 -10.96
CA ARG A 120 -5.75 -15.57 -10.04
C ARG A 120 -7.04 -14.77 -9.96
N ARG A 121 -7.85 -14.86 -11.01
CA ARG A 121 -9.18 -14.24 -11.07
C ARG A 121 -10.20 -15.25 -11.61
N PRO A 122 -11.48 -15.10 -11.28
CA PRO A 122 -12.53 -15.89 -11.92
C PRO A 122 -12.64 -15.52 -13.40
N ASP A 123 -13.33 -16.35 -14.18
CA ASP A 123 -13.62 -16.03 -15.56
C ASP A 123 -14.49 -14.77 -15.63
N LEU A 124 -13.94 -13.72 -16.24
CA LEU A 124 -14.60 -12.42 -16.37
C LEU A 124 -15.76 -12.45 -17.36
N SER A 125 -15.81 -13.44 -18.26
CA SER A 125 -16.89 -13.59 -19.24
C SER A 125 -18.25 -13.82 -18.58
N ILE A 126 -18.25 -14.36 -17.37
CA ILE A 126 -19.44 -14.68 -16.58
C ILE A 126 -20.09 -13.41 -16.01
N PHE A 127 -19.30 -12.36 -15.74
CA PHE A 127 -19.79 -11.15 -15.10
C PHE A 127 -20.25 -10.09 -16.11
N ARG A 128 -21.46 -9.57 -15.92
CA ARG A 128 -21.98 -8.47 -16.73
C ARG A 128 -21.21 -7.19 -16.43
N LYS A 129 -20.82 -6.47 -17.49
CA LYS A 129 -20.12 -5.18 -17.38
C LYS A 129 -20.87 -4.15 -16.52
N ALA A 130 -22.20 -4.21 -16.51
CA ALA A 130 -23.05 -3.32 -15.71
C ALA A 130 -22.83 -3.44 -14.19
N LEU A 131 -22.36 -4.59 -13.68
CA LEU A 131 -22.04 -4.75 -12.25
C LEU A 131 -20.86 -3.86 -11.81
N PHE A 132 -19.98 -3.54 -12.74
CA PHE A 132 -18.75 -2.80 -12.50
C PHE A 132 -18.66 -1.57 -13.40
N TRP A 133 -19.77 -0.85 -13.56
CA TRP A 133 -19.83 0.35 -14.41
C TRP A 133 -18.86 1.45 -13.97
N ASP A 134 -18.53 1.51 -12.67
CA ASP A 134 -17.63 2.47 -12.03
C ASP A 134 -16.20 1.95 -11.87
N THR A 135 -15.93 0.66 -12.17
CA THR A 135 -14.65 0.02 -11.85
C THR A 135 -14.12 -0.81 -13.01
N ASP A 136 -12.86 -0.59 -13.37
CA ASP A 136 -12.17 -1.43 -14.35
C ASP A 136 -11.86 -2.82 -13.76
N VAL A 137 -12.68 -3.81 -14.11
CA VAL A 137 -12.59 -5.21 -13.64
C VAL A 137 -11.24 -5.85 -13.95
N SER A 138 -10.55 -5.39 -15.00
CA SER A 138 -9.24 -5.93 -15.39
C SER A 138 -8.13 -5.58 -14.39
N LYS A 139 -8.32 -4.49 -13.63
CA LYS A 139 -7.37 -3.99 -12.61
C LYS A 139 -7.84 -4.23 -11.19
N LEU A 140 -8.92 -4.99 -11.02
CA LEU A 140 -9.49 -5.29 -9.72
C LEU A 140 -8.63 -6.33 -8.99
N ASP A 141 -8.35 -6.09 -7.71
CA ASP A 141 -7.62 -7.03 -6.87
C ASP A 141 -8.62 -8.02 -6.23
N TRP A 142 -8.80 -9.15 -6.90
CA TRP A 142 -9.76 -10.18 -6.49
C TRP A 142 -9.43 -10.80 -5.14
N GLU A 143 -8.18 -10.85 -4.70
CA GLU A 143 -7.85 -11.42 -3.39
C GLU A 143 -8.06 -10.40 -2.26
N ARG A 144 -7.54 -9.18 -2.41
CA ARG A 144 -7.59 -8.15 -1.35
C ARG A 144 -8.95 -7.48 -1.23
N GLN A 145 -9.68 -7.32 -2.33
CA GLN A 145 -10.97 -6.62 -2.36
C GLN A 145 -12.16 -7.59 -2.30
N TYR A 146 -11.93 -8.86 -1.91
CA TYR A 146 -12.95 -9.91 -1.91
C TYR A 146 -14.24 -9.50 -1.19
N LYS A 147 -14.15 -8.82 -0.04
CA LYS A 147 -15.33 -8.37 0.72
C LYS A 147 -16.25 -7.47 -0.10
N SER A 148 -15.69 -6.46 -0.77
CA SER A 148 -16.47 -5.54 -1.63
C SER A 148 -17.01 -6.22 -2.89
N ILE A 149 -16.24 -7.16 -3.45
CA ILE A 149 -16.62 -7.89 -4.66
C ILE A 149 -17.79 -8.82 -4.36
N ILE A 150 -17.65 -9.67 -3.35
CA ILE A 150 -18.69 -10.62 -2.92
C ILE A 150 -19.96 -9.86 -2.58
N LYS A 151 -19.87 -8.83 -1.73
CA LYS A 151 -21.03 -8.02 -1.34
C LYS A 151 -21.76 -7.45 -2.56
N ARG A 152 -21.03 -6.81 -3.48
CA ARG A 152 -21.59 -6.23 -4.70
C ARG A 152 -22.31 -7.25 -5.58
N ILE A 153 -21.70 -8.43 -5.78
CA ILE A 153 -22.28 -9.48 -6.62
C ILE A 153 -23.48 -10.13 -5.95
N PHE A 154 -23.47 -10.31 -4.63
CA PHE A 154 -24.61 -10.86 -3.92
C PHE A 154 -25.80 -9.88 -3.87
N GLU A 155 -25.54 -8.57 -3.83
CA GLU A 155 -26.56 -7.52 -3.84
C GLU A 155 -27.21 -7.31 -5.22
N ARG A 156 -26.44 -7.37 -6.32
CA ARG A 156 -26.89 -6.93 -7.66
C ARG A 156 -26.73 -7.98 -8.77
N GLY A 157 -25.98 -9.04 -8.50
CA GLY A 157 -25.66 -10.08 -9.46
C GLY A 157 -26.76 -11.12 -9.64
N ASP A 158 -26.73 -11.78 -10.79
CA ASP A 158 -27.59 -12.90 -11.11
C ASP A 158 -27.09 -14.20 -10.45
N SER A 159 -27.87 -15.25 -10.62
CA SER A 159 -27.60 -16.58 -10.09
C SER A 159 -26.26 -17.15 -10.59
N ARG A 160 -25.91 -16.97 -11.87
CA ARG A 160 -24.65 -17.50 -12.44
C ARG A 160 -23.44 -16.76 -11.89
N GLU A 161 -23.55 -15.44 -11.75
CA GLU A 161 -22.51 -14.57 -11.18
C GLU A 161 -22.23 -14.94 -9.71
N LYS A 162 -23.28 -15.21 -8.91
CA LYS A 162 -23.14 -15.69 -7.53
C LYS A 162 -22.46 -17.05 -7.45
N GLN A 163 -22.80 -17.99 -8.33
CA GLN A 163 -22.19 -19.32 -8.36
C GLN A 163 -20.70 -19.25 -8.71
N ALA A 164 -20.33 -18.46 -9.72
CA ALA A 164 -18.92 -18.27 -10.08
C ALA A 164 -18.07 -17.71 -8.92
N ILE A 165 -18.65 -16.85 -8.08
CA ILE A 165 -18.00 -16.32 -6.88
C ILE A 165 -17.89 -17.37 -5.77
N LEU A 166 -18.90 -18.22 -5.60
CA LEU A 166 -18.84 -19.35 -4.68
C LEU A 166 -17.77 -20.37 -5.09
N ASP A 167 -17.65 -20.65 -6.38
CA ASP A 167 -16.64 -21.57 -6.92
C ASP A 167 -15.23 -21.00 -6.80
N PHE A 168 -15.08 -19.68 -6.97
CA PHE A 168 -13.78 -19.01 -6.89
C PHE A 168 -13.28 -18.78 -5.45
N TYR A 169 -14.12 -18.27 -4.55
CA TYR A 169 -13.71 -17.96 -3.17
C TYR A 169 -13.99 -19.08 -2.16
N GLY A 170 -14.85 -20.03 -2.51
CA GLY A 170 -15.36 -21.03 -1.59
C GLY A 170 -16.51 -20.53 -0.71
N LYS A 171 -17.30 -21.46 -0.19
CA LYS A 171 -18.49 -21.17 0.62
C LYS A 171 -18.14 -20.44 1.92
N ASP A 172 -17.04 -20.80 2.58
CA ASP A 172 -16.67 -20.24 3.88
C ASP A 172 -16.36 -18.75 3.79
N LYS A 173 -15.60 -18.35 2.76
CA LYS A 173 -15.19 -16.96 2.53
C LYS A 173 -16.37 -16.08 2.11
N VAL A 174 -17.33 -16.64 1.40
CA VAL A 174 -18.58 -15.94 1.04
C VAL A 174 -19.50 -15.80 2.26
N LYS A 175 -19.63 -16.85 3.08
CA LYS A 175 -20.41 -16.83 4.33
C LYS A 175 -19.88 -15.78 5.31
N GLU A 176 -18.56 -15.60 5.39
CA GLU A 176 -17.92 -14.53 6.20
C GLU A 176 -18.44 -13.13 5.84
N VAL A 177 -18.72 -12.88 4.56
CA VAL A 177 -19.04 -11.52 4.06
C VAL A 177 -20.53 -11.22 4.05
N VAL A 178 -21.36 -12.19 3.66
CA VAL A 178 -22.81 -11.98 3.44
C VAL A 178 -23.65 -12.52 4.61
N GLY A 179 -23.08 -13.39 5.45
CA GLY A 179 -23.80 -14.08 6.52
C GLY A 179 -24.55 -15.33 6.02
N SER A 180 -24.80 -16.28 6.93
CA SER A 180 -25.34 -17.61 6.61
C SER A 180 -26.70 -17.57 5.90
N SER A 181 -27.59 -16.67 6.33
CA SER A 181 -28.98 -16.59 5.85
C SER A 181 -29.11 -16.28 4.35
N SER A 182 -28.18 -15.51 3.79
CA SER A 182 -28.17 -15.15 2.37
C SER A 182 -27.54 -16.21 1.49
N VAL A 183 -26.64 -17.04 2.03
CA VAL A 183 -25.98 -18.10 1.27
C VAL A 183 -26.91 -19.29 1.09
N ASP A 184 -27.60 -19.70 2.16
CA ASP A 184 -28.48 -20.87 2.14
C ASP A 184 -29.79 -20.59 1.38
N GLY A 185 -30.34 -19.36 1.47
CA GLY A 185 -31.51 -18.93 0.69
C GLY A 185 -31.24 -18.85 -0.81
N ASN A 186 -30.05 -18.42 -1.22
CA ASN A 186 -29.66 -18.46 -2.64
C ASN A 186 -29.42 -19.92 -3.09
N LEU A 187 -28.71 -20.77 -2.30
CA LEU A 187 -28.52 -22.21 -2.60
C LEU A 187 -29.84 -22.97 -2.77
N ALA A 188 -30.87 -22.64 -2.00
CA ALA A 188 -32.20 -23.23 -2.12
C ALA A 188 -32.91 -22.83 -3.44
N ILE A 189 -32.73 -21.60 -3.92
CA ILE A 189 -33.24 -21.15 -5.22
C ILE A 189 -32.54 -21.88 -6.39
N PHE A 190 -31.25 -22.21 -6.24
CA PHE A 190 -30.49 -22.93 -7.27
C PHE A 190 -30.89 -24.41 -7.42
N THR A 191 -31.42 -25.04 -6.36
CA THR A 191 -31.84 -26.45 -6.41
C THR A 191 -33.23 -26.65 -7.01
N GLN A 192 -34.04 -25.58 -7.10
CA GLN A 192 -35.41 -25.61 -7.64
C GLN A 192 -35.48 -25.40 -9.16
N ASN A 193 -34.39 -24.97 -9.81
CA ASN A 193 -34.33 -24.67 -11.25
C ASN A 193 -33.59 -25.75 -12.06
N LYS A 194 -33.60 -27.00 -11.62
CA LYS A 194 -33.04 -28.14 -12.37
C LYS A 194 -34.14 -28.96 -13.02
#